data_AF-A0A7Y3W3W4-F1
#
_entry.id   AF-A0A7Y3W3W4-F1
#
_cell.length_a   1.000
_cell.length_b   1.000
_cell.length_c   1.000
_cell.angle_alpha   90.00
_cell.angle_beta   90.00
_cell.angle_gamma   90.00
#
_symmetry.space_group_name_H-M   'P 1'
#
loop_
_entity.id
_entity.type
_entity.pdbx_description
1 polymer ?
#
loop_
_entity_poly.entity_id
_entity_poly.type
_entity_poly.pdbx_seq_one_letter_code
_entity_poly.pdbx_strand_id
1 'polypeptide(L)'
;MRITALGIFALMLAACGSENATLAERETYEAMEEAMAQEDLGPDNGRTPVEIKTATCLLWPSNFRGDCSFEPRGRGSFMVRLEDGQTFYDDVFEVFVSVFKEGHADVRVINKDGSSEMLGEAKRSETYPACWIGTGFSVCAY
;
A
#
# COMPACT_ATOMS: atom_id res chain seq x y z
N MET A 1 12.57 -68.04 -12.38
CA MET A 1 13.34 -68.12 -11.11
C MET A 1 13.22 -66.74 -10.45
N ARG A 2 12.87 -66.71 -9.15
CA ARG A 2 12.50 -65.53 -8.31
C ARG A 2 13.66 -64.52 -8.22
N ILE A 3 13.46 -63.21 -8.02
CA ILE A 3 13.33 -62.47 -6.72
C ILE A 3 13.14 -60.97 -7.11
N THR A 4 12.04 -60.25 -6.78
CA THR A 4 11.85 -59.22 -5.70
C THR A 4 13.03 -58.23 -5.54
N ALA A 5 12.95 -56.92 -5.23
CA ALA A 5 11.94 -55.96 -4.77
C ALA A 5 12.53 -54.53 -4.85
N LEU A 6 11.64 -53.52 -4.81
CA LEU A 6 11.73 -52.16 -4.24
C LEU A 6 13.08 -51.39 -4.11
N GLY A 7 13.02 -50.09 -4.46
CA GLY A 7 13.92 -49.04 -3.94
C GLY A 7 13.64 -47.69 -4.62
N ILE A 8 12.56 -47.00 -4.25
CA ILE A 8 12.53 -45.79 -3.41
C ILE A 8 13.21 -44.58 -4.07
N PHE A 9 12.34 -43.68 -4.52
CA PHE A 9 12.58 -42.33 -5.01
C PHE A 9 13.00 -41.44 -3.82
N ALA A 10 14.27 -41.06 -3.75
CA ALA A 10 14.74 -40.10 -2.75
C ALA A 10 14.61 -38.67 -3.31
N LEU A 11 13.49 -38.02 -2.97
CA LEU A 11 13.39 -36.56 -2.95
C LEU A 11 14.23 -36.06 -1.77
N MET A 12 15.28 -35.29 -2.02
CA MET A 12 15.88 -34.43 -0.99
C MET A 12 15.40 -33.00 -1.24
N LEU A 13 14.39 -32.63 -0.47
CA LEU A 13 13.91 -31.27 -0.28
C LEU A 13 14.93 -30.45 0.53
N ALA A 14 14.93 -29.16 0.23
CA ALA A 14 15.80 -28.12 0.75
C ALA A 14 15.84 -28.06 2.28
N ALA A 15 17.05 -27.89 2.80
CA ALA A 15 17.32 -27.52 4.18
C ALA A 15 17.21 -26.01 4.37
N CYS A 16 16.30 -25.57 5.25
CA CYS A 16 16.36 -24.29 5.95
C CYS A 16 15.57 -24.43 7.27
N GLY A 17 16.17 -24.02 8.39
CA GLY A 17 15.41 -23.64 9.59
C GLY A 17 15.87 -24.28 10.89
N SER A 18 16.65 -23.51 11.65
CA SER A 18 17.06 -23.65 13.06
C SER A 18 16.27 -24.64 13.94
N GLU A 19 16.95 -25.72 14.31
CA GLU A 19 16.55 -26.64 15.39
C GLU A 19 17.02 -26.04 16.72
N ASN A 20 16.18 -25.23 17.40
CA ASN A 20 16.16 -25.02 18.86
C ASN A 20 15.19 -23.90 19.29
N ALA A 21 13.97 -23.88 18.75
CA ALA A 21 12.88 -23.16 19.40
C ALA A 21 12.28 -24.08 20.48
N THR A 22 12.15 -23.59 21.71
CA THR A 22 11.49 -24.34 22.78
C THR A 22 10.01 -24.54 22.45
N LEU A 23 9.38 -25.59 22.99
CA LEU A 23 7.99 -25.93 22.70
C LEU A 23 7.03 -24.74 22.98
N ALA A 24 7.30 -23.98 24.04
CA ALA A 24 6.55 -22.78 24.39
C ALA A 24 6.70 -21.64 23.35
N GLU A 25 7.88 -21.50 22.73
CA GLU A 25 8.08 -20.50 21.67
C GLU A 25 7.37 -20.90 20.38
N ARG A 26 7.35 -22.20 20.03
CA ARG A 26 6.60 -22.70 18.85
C ARG A 26 5.09 -22.49 19.00
N GLU A 27 4.55 -22.75 20.19
CA GLU A 27 3.13 -22.48 20.50
C GLU A 27 2.80 -20.98 20.40
N THR A 28 3.77 -20.11 20.75
CA THR A 28 3.60 -18.66 20.62
C THR A 28 3.64 -18.20 19.17
N TYR A 29 4.54 -18.74 18.34
CA TYR A 29 4.61 -18.42 16.91
C TYR A 29 3.39 -18.94 16.14
N GLU A 30 2.89 -20.13 16.45
CA GLU A 30 1.69 -20.70 15.84
C GLU A 30 0.44 -19.88 16.22
N ALA A 31 0.33 -19.45 17.48
CA ALA A 31 -0.74 -18.54 17.91
C ALA A 31 -0.63 -17.14 17.27
N MET A 32 0.59 -16.66 17.00
CA MET A 32 0.82 -15.39 16.29
C MET A 32 0.53 -15.51 14.79
N GLU A 33 0.86 -16.62 14.13
CA GLU A 33 0.45 -16.86 12.73
C GLU A 33 -1.06 -17.01 12.60
N GLU A 34 -1.74 -17.69 13.53
CA GLU A 34 -3.21 -17.74 13.55
C GLU A 34 -3.83 -16.35 13.78
N ALA A 35 -3.25 -15.53 14.66
CA ALA A 35 -3.71 -14.15 14.86
C ALA A 35 -3.44 -13.24 13.65
N MET A 36 -2.33 -13.44 12.94
CA MET A 36 -1.96 -12.66 11.75
C MET A 36 -2.71 -13.12 10.49
N ALA A 37 -3.11 -14.39 10.39
CA ALA A 37 -3.96 -14.91 9.33
C ALA A 37 -5.43 -14.42 9.45
N GLN A 38 -5.79 -13.80 10.58
CA GLN A 38 -7.15 -13.34 10.85
C GLN A 38 -7.40 -11.85 10.53
N GLU A 39 -6.37 -11.09 10.11
CA GLU A 39 -6.53 -9.68 9.72
C GLU A 39 -6.77 -9.43 8.23
N ASP A 40 -6.90 -10.47 7.38
CA ASP A 40 -7.08 -10.27 5.93
C ASP A 40 -8.45 -10.66 5.36
N LEU A 41 -9.38 -11.22 6.14
CA LEU A 41 -10.77 -11.44 5.68
C LEU A 41 -11.75 -11.35 6.85
N GLY A 42 -11.80 -10.20 7.52
CA GLY A 42 -12.99 -9.85 8.30
C GLY A 42 -14.23 -9.87 7.39
N PRO A 43 -15.39 -10.37 7.84
CA PRO A 43 -16.59 -10.35 7.02
C PRO A 43 -16.87 -8.90 6.61
N ASP A 44 -16.98 -8.69 5.30
CA ASP A 44 -17.44 -7.44 4.70
C ASP A 44 -18.82 -7.08 5.26
N ASN A 45 -18.80 -6.41 6.42
CA ASN A 45 -19.97 -5.90 7.10
C ASN A 45 -20.42 -4.60 6.41
N GLY A 46 -20.74 -4.70 5.11
CA GLY A 46 -21.37 -3.64 4.35
C GLY A 46 -20.46 -2.47 3.99
N ARG A 47 -19.17 -2.70 3.72
CA ARG A 47 -18.30 -1.66 3.17
C ARG A 47 -18.70 -1.49 1.70
N THR A 48 -19.43 -0.43 1.40
CA THR A 48 -19.75 -0.05 0.02
C THR A 48 -18.46 -0.07 -0.82
N PRO A 49 -18.47 -0.64 -2.04
CA PRO A 49 -17.31 -0.61 -2.92
C PRO A 49 -16.72 0.80 -2.98
N VAL A 50 -15.41 0.92 -2.81
CA VAL A 50 -14.74 2.22 -2.91
C VAL A 50 -14.88 2.70 -4.36
N GLU A 51 -15.66 3.76 -4.55
CA GLU A 51 -15.91 4.34 -5.86
C GLU A 51 -14.68 5.15 -6.30
N ILE A 52 -13.94 4.62 -7.28
CA ILE A 52 -12.86 5.35 -7.95
C ILE A 52 -13.47 6.33 -8.94
N LYS A 53 -13.03 7.59 -8.88
CA LYS A 53 -13.52 8.70 -9.70
C LYS A 53 -12.41 9.24 -10.58
N THR A 54 -12.77 9.92 -11.66
CA THR A 54 -11.82 10.76 -12.37
C THR A 54 -11.80 12.14 -11.71
N ALA A 55 -10.59 12.68 -11.48
CA ALA A 55 -10.36 14.03 -10.98
C ALA A 55 -9.35 14.74 -11.87
N THR A 56 -9.29 16.07 -11.80
CA THR A 56 -8.14 16.81 -12.33
C THR A 56 -7.09 16.97 -11.25
N CYS A 57 -5.92 16.39 -11.45
CA CYS A 57 -4.78 16.48 -10.53
C CYS A 57 -3.81 17.59 -10.92
N LEU A 58 -3.35 18.37 -9.94
CA LEU A 58 -2.21 19.29 -10.08
C LEU A 58 -1.14 18.99 -9.03
N LEU A 59 0.10 18.74 -9.47
CA LEU A 59 1.24 18.47 -8.58
C LEU A 59 2.39 19.44 -8.85
N TRP A 60 2.99 19.94 -7.76
CA TRP A 60 4.20 20.77 -7.78
C TRP A 60 5.28 20.05 -6.94
N PRO A 61 6.55 20.01 -7.37
CA PRO A 61 7.22 20.89 -8.35
C PRO A 61 7.13 20.51 -9.83
N SER A 62 6.54 19.37 -10.18
CA SER A 62 6.55 18.91 -11.58
C SER A 62 5.72 19.74 -12.55
N ASN A 63 4.82 20.57 -12.04
CA ASN A 63 3.78 21.27 -12.81
C ASN A 63 2.87 20.29 -13.57
N PHE A 64 2.73 19.06 -13.07
CA PHE A 64 1.76 18.12 -13.62
C PHE A 64 0.37 18.73 -13.55
N ARG A 65 -0.38 18.62 -14.64
CA ARG A 65 -1.80 18.95 -14.73
C ARG A 65 -2.49 18.01 -15.71
N GLY A 66 -3.42 17.21 -15.21
CA GLY A 66 -4.13 16.25 -16.04
C GLY A 66 -5.13 15.41 -15.26
N ASP A 67 -5.80 14.52 -15.98
CA ASP A 67 -6.75 13.59 -15.37
C ASP A 67 -6.00 12.52 -14.56
N CYS A 68 -6.59 12.14 -13.44
CA CYS A 68 -6.09 11.10 -12.56
C CYS A 68 -7.27 10.29 -12.00
N SER A 69 -7.00 9.05 -11.61
CA SER A 69 -7.91 8.28 -10.76
C SER A 69 -7.82 8.83 -9.34
N PHE A 70 -8.95 9.18 -8.75
CA PHE A 70 -9.11 9.60 -7.37
C PHE A 70 -9.87 8.53 -6.60
N GLU A 71 -9.25 8.03 -5.55
CA GLU A 71 -9.84 7.05 -4.65
C GLU A 71 -10.00 7.69 -3.26
N PRO A 72 -11.24 7.98 -2.81
CA PRO A 72 -11.47 8.48 -1.47
C PRO A 72 -11.12 7.41 -0.44
N ARG A 73 -10.41 7.82 0.60
CA ARG A 73 -10.17 7.04 1.81
C ARG A 73 -10.90 7.71 2.98
N GLY A 74 -11.11 6.97 4.06
CA GLY A 74 -11.85 7.49 5.22
C GLY A 74 -11.26 8.81 5.77
N ARG A 75 -12.11 9.63 6.40
CA ARG A 75 -11.73 10.87 7.10
C ARG A 75 -11.10 11.96 6.21
N GLY A 76 -11.41 11.97 4.91
CA GLY A 76 -10.90 12.96 3.97
C GLY A 76 -9.50 12.65 3.41
N SER A 77 -8.92 11.53 3.82
CA SER A 77 -7.76 10.94 3.16
C SER A 77 -8.13 10.49 1.76
N PHE A 78 -7.16 10.39 0.86
CA PHE A 78 -7.38 9.87 -0.48
C PHE A 78 -6.08 9.41 -1.11
N MET A 79 -6.22 8.80 -2.27
CA MET A 79 -5.13 8.40 -3.14
C MET A 79 -5.42 8.92 -4.54
N VAL A 80 -4.40 9.38 -5.24
CA VAL A 80 -4.47 9.68 -6.66
C VAL A 80 -3.43 8.88 -7.41
N ARG A 81 -3.78 8.38 -8.58
CA ARG A 81 -2.88 7.63 -9.46
C ARG A 81 -3.16 7.92 -10.92
N LEU A 82 -2.16 7.74 -11.75
CA LEU A 82 -2.34 7.73 -13.20
C LEU A 82 -2.62 6.30 -13.69
N GLU A 83 -3.03 6.18 -14.95
CA GLU A 83 -3.18 4.87 -15.59
C GLU A 83 -1.82 4.17 -15.74
N ASP A 84 -1.87 2.85 -15.92
CA ASP A 84 -0.68 2.01 -16.00
C ASP A 84 0.34 2.54 -17.03
N GLY A 85 1.58 2.74 -16.56
CA GLY A 85 2.68 3.23 -17.37
C GLY A 85 2.87 4.75 -17.37
N GLN A 86 1.93 5.54 -16.86
CA GLN A 86 2.06 7.00 -16.71
C GLN A 86 2.69 7.38 -15.35
N THR A 87 3.29 8.56 -15.26
CA THR A 87 3.83 9.13 -14.01
C THR A 87 3.47 10.60 -13.87
N PHE A 88 3.26 11.04 -12.63
CA PHE A 88 3.06 12.45 -12.31
C PHE A 88 4.36 13.23 -12.55
N TYR A 89 5.50 12.64 -12.19
CA TYR A 89 6.86 13.11 -12.43
C TYR A 89 7.84 12.01 -12.08
N ASP A 90 9.02 12.03 -12.70
CA ASP A 90 10.04 11.00 -12.55
C ASP A 90 9.38 9.60 -12.63
N ASP A 91 9.53 8.79 -11.58
CA ASP A 91 8.92 7.46 -11.46
C ASP A 91 7.66 7.42 -10.58
N VAL A 92 7.19 8.56 -10.06
CA VAL A 92 6.01 8.65 -9.17
C VAL A 92 4.73 8.44 -9.98
N PHE A 93 3.99 7.37 -9.69
CA PHE A 93 2.71 7.08 -10.37
C PHE A 93 1.49 7.14 -9.43
N GLU A 94 1.72 7.16 -8.12
CA GLU A 94 0.67 7.17 -7.10
C GLU A 94 1.06 8.07 -5.92
N VAL A 95 0.08 8.81 -5.40
CA VAL A 95 0.24 9.73 -4.26
C VAL A 95 -0.86 9.48 -3.25
N PHE A 96 -0.47 9.34 -1.99
CA PHE A 96 -1.36 9.18 -0.85
C PHE A 96 -1.38 10.46 -0.01
N VAL A 97 -2.58 10.90 0.34
CA VAL A 97 -2.80 11.97 1.32
C VAL A 97 -3.53 11.36 2.51
N SER A 98 -2.84 11.27 3.65
CA SER A 98 -3.34 10.64 4.87
C SER A 98 -3.69 11.70 5.91
N VAL A 99 -4.97 12.05 6.01
CA VAL A 99 -5.48 13.03 6.97
C VAL A 99 -5.49 12.44 8.38
N PHE A 100 -4.59 12.91 9.24
CA PHE A 100 -4.51 12.50 10.65
C PHE A 100 -5.23 13.46 11.60
N LYS A 101 -5.43 14.72 11.18
CA LYS A 101 -6.18 15.75 11.91
C LYS A 101 -6.88 16.66 10.91
N GLU A 102 -8.00 17.27 11.31
CA GLU A 102 -8.68 18.27 10.48
C GLU A 102 -7.69 19.32 9.96
N GLY A 103 -7.59 19.43 8.62
CA GLY A 103 -6.69 20.36 7.94
C GLY A 103 -5.22 19.92 7.85
N HIS A 104 -4.82 18.77 8.41
CA HIS A 104 -3.45 18.27 8.41
C HIS A 104 -3.36 16.83 7.89
N ALA A 105 -2.39 16.56 7.02
CA ALA A 105 -2.16 15.26 6.43
C ALA A 105 -0.67 14.96 6.25
N ASP A 106 -0.32 13.68 6.21
CA ASP A 106 0.96 13.23 5.69
C ASP A 106 0.82 12.87 4.21
N VAL A 107 1.82 13.23 3.40
CA VAL A 107 1.85 12.95 1.97
C VAL A 107 2.99 12.00 1.65
N ARG A 108 2.64 10.91 0.95
CA ARG A 108 3.54 9.85 0.52
C ARG A 108 3.37 9.62 -0.97
N VAL A 109 4.46 9.26 -1.65
CA VAL A 109 4.44 8.86 -3.05
C VAL A 109 4.92 7.43 -3.21
N ILE A 110 4.41 6.75 -4.23
CA ILE A 110 4.86 5.43 -4.68
C ILE A 110 5.43 5.55 -6.08
N ASN A 111 6.64 5.04 -6.25
CA ASN A 111 7.34 4.97 -7.52
C ASN A 111 6.99 3.67 -8.26
N LYS A 112 7.19 3.65 -9.57
CA LYS A 112 6.91 2.49 -10.44
C LYS A 112 7.63 1.19 -10.02
N ASP A 113 8.76 1.30 -9.33
CA ASP A 113 9.50 0.16 -8.79
C ASP A 113 8.89 -0.39 -7.47
N GLY A 114 7.80 0.22 -7.00
CA GLY A 114 7.13 -0.10 -5.74
C GLY A 114 7.76 0.57 -4.51
N SER A 115 8.84 1.35 -4.68
CA SER A 115 9.44 2.08 -3.57
C SER A 115 8.50 3.20 -3.09
N SER A 116 8.49 3.42 -1.78
CA SER A 116 7.65 4.42 -1.14
C SER A 116 8.51 5.50 -0.49
N GLU A 117 8.16 6.75 -0.73
CA GLU A 117 8.82 7.91 -0.15
C GLU A 117 7.80 8.80 0.61
N MET A 118 8.17 9.25 1.81
CA MET A 118 7.41 10.23 2.57
C MET A 118 7.86 11.64 2.16
N LEU A 119 6.97 12.43 1.55
CA LEU A 119 7.25 13.84 1.23
C LEU A 119 7.18 14.73 2.48
N GLY A 120 6.25 14.41 3.39
CA GLY A 120 6.11 15.07 4.69
C GLY A 120 4.70 15.56 4.98
N GLU A 121 4.57 16.42 6.00
CA GLU A 121 3.30 17.00 6.42
C GLU A 121 2.83 18.07 5.42
N ALA A 122 1.53 18.08 5.15
CA ALA A 122 0.84 19.08 4.35
C ALA A 122 -0.39 19.62 5.10
N LYS A 123 -0.68 20.90 4.86
CA LYS A 123 -1.88 21.57 5.35
C LYS A 123 -2.87 21.74 4.21
N ARG A 124 -4.16 21.55 4.50
CA ARG A 124 -5.22 21.86 3.53
C ARG A 124 -5.25 23.36 3.28
N SER A 125 -5.30 23.77 2.03
CA SER A 125 -5.41 25.19 1.68
C SER A 125 -6.80 25.74 2.01
N GLU A 126 -6.86 26.91 2.63
CA GLU A 126 -8.10 27.65 2.87
C GLU A 126 -8.65 28.29 1.58
N THR A 127 -7.76 28.69 0.68
CA THR A 127 -8.12 29.31 -0.61
C THR A 127 -8.51 28.27 -1.66
N TYR A 128 -7.84 27.11 -1.67
CA TYR A 128 -8.07 26.04 -2.62
C TYR A 128 -8.32 24.71 -1.89
N PRO A 129 -9.56 24.42 -1.43
CA PRO A 129 -9.83 23.27 -0.57
C PRO A 129 -9.53 21.88 -1.17
N ALA A 130 -9.30 21.82 -2.49
CA ALA A 130 -8.82 20.65 -3.21
C ALA A 130 -7.32 20.37 -3.00
N CYS A 131 -6.56 21.33 -2.47
CA CYS A 131 -5.11 21.33 -2.40
C CYS A 131 -4.58 21.09 -0.97
N TRP A 132 -3.53 20.29 -0.91
CA TRP A 132 -2.69 20.05 0.26
C TRP A 132 -1.30 20.61 -0.01
N ILE A 133 -0.83 21.50 0.86
CA ILE A 133 0.40 22.27 0.68
C ILE A 133 1.39 21.86 1.77
N GLY A 134 2.52 21.30 1.35
CA GLY A 134 3.65 20.97 2.22
C GLY A 134 4.87 21.83 1.91
N THR A 135 5.95 21.61 2.64
CA THR A 135 7.23 22.29 2.38
C THR A 135 7.85 21.71 1.11
N GLY A 136 7.85 22.46 0.02
CA GLY A 136 8.49 22.02 -1.23
C GLY A 136 7.61 21.18 -2.16
N PHE A 137 6.32 21.01 -1.85
CA PHE A 137 5.38 20.30 -2.71
C PHE A 137 3.93 20.77 -2.53
N SER A 138 3.09 20.47 -3.51
CA SER A 138 1.63 20.57 -3.35
C SER A 138 0.91 19.50 -4.16
N VAL A 139 -0.21 19.01 -3.64
CA VAL A 139 -1.08 18.03 -4.31
C VAL A 139 -2.50 18.57 -4.32
N CYS A 140 -3.08 18.77 -5.49
CA CYS A 140 -4.48 19.15 -5.66
C CYS A 140 -5.24 18.08 -6.44
N ALA A 141 -6.48 17.79 -6.02
CA ALA A 141 -7.40 16.92 -6.75
C ALA A 141 -8.80 17.56 -6.79
N TYR A 142 -9.25 17.93 -8.00
CA TYR A 142 -10.51 18.65 -8.28
C TYR A 142 -11.61 17.73 -8.79
#